data_AF-A0A811PJQ8-F1
#
_entry.id   AF-A0A811PJQ8-F1
#
_cell.length_a   1.000
_cell.length_b   1.000
_cell.length_c   1.000
_cell.angle_alpha   90.00
_cell.angle_beta   90.00
_cell.angle_gamma   90.00
#
_symmetry.space_group_name_H-M   'P 1'
#
loop_
_entity.id
_entity.type
_entity.pdbx_description
1 polymer ?
#
loop_
_entity_poly.entity_id
_entity_poly.type
_entity_poly.pdbx_seq_one_letter_code
_entity_poly.pdbx_strand_id
1 'polypeptide(L)'
;MRAGMVISLASIEDADAPGGQRRRRVLYRGFVSEVFKPYMDPAEEWYFHTFIDAGDYGLGVSASPLLRGADCPANAAYFDGYYADADGKPVEAMDVICLFERYAGDVAWRHTEFGPRGRMVSLSGILEMKATSYTQVQQIKSDAHGTLVAENTVGVYHDHFITYHLDLDVDGTDNSFVKNTMVPERNTGDPATGGADTPRRSYWTVSREVAETEADVQVNVNGPPADLLFVNSSKKTMVGNEVGYRLVPAGATGSSLLADDDYPQRRASYTKRQVWVTPYNRSEKWATGLYAEQGTGEDSLQLGAWSKRNRGIKDRDIVPVVHGGDGEIDFEEFIRIMRRTNYGY
;
A
#
# COMPACT_ATOMS: atom_id res chain seq x y z
N MET A 1 20.98 1.66 -7.97
CA MET A 1 20.19 2.17 -6.81
C MET A 1 18.76 1.65 -6.90
N ARG A 2 18.29 0.83 -5.94
CA ARG A 2 17.02 0.08 -6.07
C ARG A 2 15.75 0.83 -5.64
N ALA A 3 15.65 1.24 -4.37
CA ALA A 3 14.39 1.73 -3.76
C ALA A 3 13.88 3.10 -4.23
N GLY A 4 14.73 3.92 -4.88
CA GLY A 4 14.43 5.34 -5.07
C GLY A 4 14.40 6.09 -3.73
N MET A 5 13.34 6.86 -3.47
CA MET A 5 13.17 7.63 -2.24
C MET A 5 12.94 6.72 -1.02
N VAL A 6 13.61 7.04 0.10
CA VAL A 6 13.43 6.36 1.39
C VAL A 6 13.18 7.42 2.46
N ILE A 7 12.07 7.29 3.19
CA ILE A 7 11.77 8.12 4.36
C ILE A 7 12.23 7.37 5.60
N SER A 8 12.89 8.04 6.52
CA SER A 8 13.38 7.43 7.76
C SER A 8 13.17 8.34 8.96
N LEU A 9 13.04 7.73 10.14
CA LEU A 9 12.94 8.40 11.44
C LEU A 9 11.79 9.43 11.52
N ALA A 10 10.69 9.15 10.82
CA ALA A 10 9.52 10.01 10.83
C ALA A 10 8.88 9.99 12.22
N SER A 11 8.66 11.19 12.73
CA SER A 11 8.22 11.44 14.09
C SER A 11 7.41 12.73 14.14
N ILE A 12 6.46 12.78 15.08
CA ILE A 12 5.59 13.92 15.30
C ILE A 12 5.92 14.56 16.64
N GLU A 13 5.88 15.89 16.68
CA GLU A 13 5.97 16.63 17.93
C GLU A 13 4.58 16.71 18.57
N ASP A 14 4.44 16.10 19.75
CA ASP A 14 3.20 16.10 20.52
C ASP A 14 3.30 17.18 21.61
N ALA A 15 2.74 18.35 21.32
CA ALA A 15 2.74 19.50 22.23
C ALA A 15 1.87 19.26 23.48
N ASP A 16 0.89 18.38 23.39
CA ASP A 16 -0.07 18.07 24.46
C ASP A 16 0.38 16.92 25.36
N ALA A 17 1.59 16.39 25.15
CA ALA A 17 2.13 15.30 25.95
C ALA A 17 2.32 15.71 27.42
N PRO A 18 2.03 14.82 28.40
CA PRO A 18 2.28 15.09 29.81
C PRO A 18 3.78 15.41 30.04
N GLY A 19 4.07 16.61 30.55
CA GLY A 19 5.45 17.11 30.72
C GLY A 19 5.95 18.04 29.61
N GLY A 20 5.11 18.36 28.61
CA GLY A 20 5.46 19.24 27.49
C GLY A 20 6.05 18.51 26.29
N GLN A 21 6.23 19.25 25.18
CA GLN A 21 6.68 18.82 23.85
C GLN A 21 7.49 17.51 23.84
N ARG A 22 6.83 16.41 23.44
CA ARG A 22 7.47 15.10 23.28
C ARG A 22 7.49 14.72 21.81
N ARG A 23 8.67 14.37 21.30
CA ARG A 23 8.80 13.76 19.97
C ARG A 23 8.39 12.29 20.04
N ARG A 24 7.38 11.91 19.26
CA ARG A 24 6.82 10.56 19.23
C ARG A 24 7.13 9.90 17.89
N ARG A 25 7.70 8.70 17.94
CA ARG A 25 8.06 7.94 16.74
C ARG A 25 6.81 7.38 16.06
N VAL A 26 6.86 7.31 14.73
CA VAL A 26 5.76 6.78 13.91
C VAL A 26 6.29 5.73 12.94
N LEU A 27 7.33 6.06 12.19
CA LEU A 27 7.90 5.20 11.14
C LEU A 27 9.42 5.27 11.22
N TYR A 28 10.06 4.12 11.39
CA TYR A 28 11.51 4.00 11.33
C TYR A 28 12.02 4.13 9.90
N ARG A 29 11.37 3.44 8.95
CA ARG A 29 11.76 3.43 7.54
C ARG A 29 10.57 3.09 6.62
N GLY A 30 10.32 3.89 5.60
CA GLY A 30 9.31 3.63 4.56
C GLY A 30 9.86 3.84 3.15
N PHE A 31 9.57 2.92 2.24
CA PHE A 31 9.95 3.00 0.82
C PHE A 31 9.13 2.04 -0.04
N VAL A 32 9.14 2.25 -1.36
CA VAL A 32 8.62 1.28 -2.32
C VAL A 32 9.60 0.12 -2.43
N SER A 33 9.19 -1.04 -1.93
CA SER A 33 9.98 -2.27 -1.98
C SER A 33 10.00 -2.86 -3.38
N GLU A 34 8.87 -2.77 -4.09
CA GLU A 34 8.74 -3.33 -5.44
C GLU A 34 7.55 -2.74 -6.22
N VAL A 35 7.64 -2.78 -7.56
CA VAL A 35 6.51 -2.57 -8.48
C VAL A 35 6.41 -3.76 -9.42
N PHE A 36 5.26 -4.42 -9.50
CA PHE A 36 5.01 -5.57 -10.37
C PHE A 36 3.94 -5.25 -11.42
N LYS A 37 4.26 -5.49 -12.71
CA LYS A 37 3.39 -5.19 -13.86
C LYS A 37 3.24 -6.39 -14.79
N PRO A 38 2.25 -7.26 -14.56
CA PRO A 38 1.96 -8.36 -15.47
C PRO A 38 1.07 -7.91 -16.64
N TYR A 39 1.48 -8.23 -17.86
CA TYR A 39 0.63 -8.12 -19.05
C TYR A 39 -0.18 -9.41 -19.26
N MET A 40 -1.38 -9.27 -19.83
CA MET A 40 -2.37 -10.35 -19.95
C MET A 40 -2.49 -10.93 -21.36
N ASP A 41 -1.52 -10.67 -22.26
CA ASP A 41 -1.48 -11.27 -23.59
C ASP A 41 -0.57 -12.52 -23.59
N PRO A 42 -1.12 -13.72 -23.80
CA PRO A 42 -0.35 -14.97 -23.79
C PRO A 42 0.41 -15.23 -25.10
N ALA A 43 0.35 -14.34 -26.08
CA ALA A 43 1.06 -14.50 -27.34
C ALA A 43 2.59 -14.51 -27.16
N GLU A 44 3.30 -15.10 -28.11
CA GLU A 44 4.76 -15.26 -28.08
C GLU A 44 5.49 -13.92 -27.87
N GLU A 45 4.92 -12.83 -28.37
CA GLU A 45 5.52 -11.49 -28.26
C GLU A 45 5.28 -10.81 -26.90
N TRP A 46 4.39 -11.34 -26.05
CA TRP A 46 3.93 -10.67 -24.83
C TRP A 46 3.98 -11.50 -23.56
N TYR A 47 3.93 -12.84 -23.62
CA TYR A 47 3.75 -13.69 -22.43
C TYR A 47 4.81 -13.47 -21.32
N PHE A 48 5.99 -12.97 -21.68
CA PHE A 48 7.11 -12.71 -20.76
C PHE A 48 7.12 -11.28 -20.20
N HIS A 49 6.24 -10.38 -20.66
CA HIS A 49 6.14 -8.99 -20.21
C HIS A 49 5.50 -8.95 -18.80
N THR A 50 6.33 -9.15 -17.79
CA THR A 50 5.91 -9.23 -16.38
C THR A 50 6.93 -8.52 -15.48
N PHE A 51 7.00 -7.20 -15.64
CA PHE A 51 8.09 -6.39 -15.10
C PHE A 51 8.08 -6.34 -13.57
N ILE A 52 9.29 -6.36 -12.99
CA ILE A 52 9.54 -6.14 -11.57
C ILE A 52 10.45 -4.90 -11.46
N ASP A 53 9.87 -3.71 -11.50
CA ASP A 53 10.62 -2.49 -11.87
C ASP A 53 11.77 -2.16 -10.92
N ALA A 54 11.56 -2.28 -9.59
CA ALA A 54 12.62 -1.98 -8.63
C ALA A 54 13.69 -3.08 -8.65
N GLY A 55 13.26 -4.35 -8.73
CA GLY A 55 14.15 -5.50 -8.75
C GLY A 55 15.03 -5.60 -10.00
N ASP A 56 14.44 -5.37 -11.18
CA ASP A 56 15.09 -5.59 -12.48
C ASP A 56 15.82 -4.33 -12.97
N TYR A 57 15.23 -3.14 -12.80
CA TYR A 57 15.79 -1.89 -13.34
C TYR A 57 16.27 -0.91 -12.26
N GLY A 58 15.60 -0.89 -11.10
CA GLY A 58 15.92 -0.02 -9.97
C GLY A 58 15.31 1.38 -10.10
N LEU A 59 14.31 1.67 -9.26
CA LEU A 59 13.56 2.93 -9.26
C LEU A 59 14.44 4.17 -9.09
N GLY A 60 15.52 4.06 -8.33
CA GLY A 60 16.44 5.17 -8.11
C GLY A 60 17.33 5.49 -9.31
N VAL A 61 17.71 4.48 -10.11
CA VAL A 61 18.47 4.69 -11.35
C VAL A 61 17.56 5.20 -12.46
N SER A 62 16.31 4.75 -12.47
CA SER A 62 15.29 5.17 -13.43
C SER A 62 14.66 6.54 -13.10
N ALA A 63 15.07 7.20 -12.02
CA ALA A 63 14.56 8.51 -11.64
C ALA A 63 14.99 9.57 -12.67
N SER A 64 14.03 10.31 -13.19
CA SER A 64 14.28 11.39 -14.15
C SER A 64 14.48 12.73 -13.43
N PRO A 65 15.32 13.64 -13.95
CA PRO A 65 15.38 15.01 -13.47
C PRO A 65 14.01 15.68 -13.59
N LEU A 66 13.54 16.29 -12.50
CA LEU A 66 12.24 16.93 -12.45
C LEU A 66 12.30 18.32 -13.11
N LEU A 67 11.38 18.57 -14.03
CA LEU A 67 11.22 19.85 -14.70
C LEU A 67 10.56 20.87 -13.76
N ARG A 68 11.34 21.88 -13.37
CA ARG A 68 10.90 22.94 -12.47
C ARG A 68 9.67 23.68 -13.01
N GLY A 69 8.60 23.76 -12.22
CA GLY A 69 7.33 24.39 -12.59
C GLY A 69 6.39 23.53 -13.44
N ALA A 70 6.86 22.41 -14.01
CA ALA A 70 6.02 21.45 -14.72
C ALA A 70 5.70 20.25 -13.81
N ASP A 71 6.72 19.63 -13.23
CA ASP A 71 6.57 18.46 -12.36
C ASP A 71 6.34 18.82 -10.89
N CYS A 72 6.93 19.94 -10.42
CA CYS A 72 6.72 20.44 -9.07
C CYS A 72 6.45 21.96 -9.05
N PRO A 73 5.69 22.46 -8.06
CA PRO A 73 5.33 23.87 -7.99
C PRO A 73 6.53 24.78 -7.71
N ALA A 74 6.35 26.07 -7.98
CA ALA A 74 7.42 27.07 -7.90
C ALA A 74 8.05 27.23 -6.50
N ASN A 75 7.37 26.83 -5.44
CA ASN A 75 7.88 26.86 -4.07
C ASN A 75 8.60 25.56 -3.64
N ALA A 76 8.90 24.66 -4.59
CA ALA A 76 9.61 23.43 -4.31
C ALA A 76 11.12 23.66 -4.07
N ALA A 77 11.63 23.01 -3.04
CA ALA A 77 13.04 22.70 -2.90
C ALA A 77 13.34 21.41 -3.69
N TYR A 78 14.53 21.32 -4.27
CA TYR A 78 14.98 20.17 -5.05
C TYR A 78 16.23 19.56 -4.44
N PHE A 79 16.38 18.26 -4.60
CA PHE A 79 17.52 17.50 -4.12
C PHE A 79 18.05 16.59 -5.22
N ASP A 80 19.37 16.57 -5.32
CA ASP A 80 20.10 15.69 -6.22
C ASP A 80 20.31 14.32 -5.58
N GLY A 81 20.47 13.31 -6.43
CA GLY A 81 20.84 11.95 -6.06
C GLY A 81 22.18 11.57 -6.66
N TYR A 82 22.85 10.60 -6.05
CA TYR A 82 24.05 9.98 -6.64
C TYR A 82 23.89 8.46 -6.66
N TYR A 83 24.32 7.84 -7.76
CA TYR A 83 24.43 6.39 -7.87
C TYR A 83 25.75 6.01 -8.55
N ALA A 84 26.13 4.73 -8.49
CA ALA A 84 27.31 4.23 -9.18
C ALA A 84 26.91 3.65 -10.55
N ASP A 85 27.66 3.99 -11.60
CA ASP A 85 27.54 3.34 -12.90
C ASP A 85 28.18 1.92 -12.89
N ALA A 86 28.19 1.26 -14.05
CA ALA A 86 28.77 -0.07 -14.21
C ALA A 86 30.29 -0.13 -13.95
N ASP A 87 31.01 0.98 -14.07
CA ASP A 87 32.43 1.10 -13.72
C ASP A 87 32.65 1.45 -12.23
N GLY A 88 31.58 1.67 -11.48
CA GLY A 88 31.63 2.13 -10.09
C GLY A 88 31.87 3.64 -9.94
N LYS A 89 31.78 4.42 -11.03
CA LYS A 89 31.94 5.87 -10.97
C LYS A 89 30.65 6.53 -10.49
N PRO A 90 30.74 7.59 -9.67
CA PRO A 90 29.56 8.32 -9.23
C PRO A 90 28.93 9.04 -10.42
N VAL A 91 27.63 8.82 -10.60
CA VAL A 91 26.75 9.55 -11.52
C VAL A 91 25.84 10.42 -10.68
N GLU A 92 25.85 11.70 -11.00
CA GLU A 92 24.94 12.69 -10.41
C GLU A 92 23.62 12.68 -11.17
N ALA A 93 22.52 12.59 -10.43
CA ALA A 93 21.16 12.70 -10.92
C ALA A 93 20.55 13.97 -10.33
N MET A 94 20.53 15.05 -11.13
CA MET A 94 20.10 16.37 -10.66
C MET A 94 18.58 16.45 -10.51
N ASP A 95 18.11 17.19 -9.52
CA ASP A 95 16.69 17.53 -9.31
C ASP A 95 15.75 16.29 -9.32
N VAL A 96 16.17 15.16 -8.74
CA VAL A 96 15.40 13.90 -8.75
C VAL A 96 14.40 13.75 -7.61
N ILE A 97 14.46 14.63 -6.62
CA ILE A 97 13.47 14.72 -5.53
C ILE A 97 13.05 16.18 -5.41
N CYS A 98 11.74 16.43 -5.29
CA CYS A 98 11.24 17.75 -4.93
C CYS A 98 10.42 17.69 -3.62
N LEU A 99 10.59 18.70 -2.78
CA LEU A 99 9.86 18.90 -1.54
C LEU A 99 9.20 20.27 -1.59
N PHE A 100 7.88 20.31 -1.45
CA PHE A 100 7.14 21.55 -1.42
C PHE A 100 6.01 21.49 -0.41
N GLU A 101 5.61 22.66 0.06
CA GLU A 101 4.37 22.82 0.77
C GLU A 101 3.28 23.13 -0.25
N ARG A 102 2.17 22.40 -0.19
CA ARG A 102 0.96 22.76 -0.94
C ARG A 102 -0.13 23.15 0.03
N TYR A 103 -0.92 24.15 -0.36
CA TYR A 103 -2.24 24.30 0.25
C TYR A 103 -3.02 23.06 -0.11
N ALA A 104 -3.43 22.28 0.89
CA ALA A 104 -4.17 21.04 0.65
C ALA A 104 -5.45 21.26 -0.16
N GLY A 105 -5.98 22.50 -0.21
CA GLY A 105 -7.26 22.85 -0.84
C GLY A 105 -8.47 22.28 -0.09
N ASP A 106 -8.24 21.21 0.66
CA ASP A 106 -9.15 20.54 1.56
C ASP A 106 -9.25 21.28 2.89
N VAL A 107 -10.49 21.41 3.35
CA VAL A 107 -10.77 22.00 4.65
C VAL A 107 -10.30 21.03 5.74
N ALA A 108 -9.29 21.42 6.53
CA ALA A 108 -8.69 20.59 7.58
C ALA A 108 -9.73 20.03 8.57
N TRP A 109 -10.71 20.84 8.92
CA TRP A 109 -11.96 20.45 9.57
C TRP A 109 -13.00 21.55 9.33
N ARG A 110 -14.24 21.17 9.06
CA ARG A 110 -15.40 22.09 9.05
C ARG A 110 -16.59 21.39 9.66
N HIS A 111 -17.39 22.14 10.40
CA HIS A 111 -18.67 21.69 10.89
C HIS A 111 -19.75 22.65 10.38
N THR A 112 -20.81 22.12 9.77
CA THR A 112 -21.96 22.87 9.28
C THR A 112 -23.18 21.96 9.40
N GLU A 113 -24.26 22.41 10.04
CA GLU A 113 -25.52 21.65 10.08
C GLU A 113 -26.24 21.76 8.71
N PHE A 114 -26.62 20.60 8.14
CA PHE A 114 -27.22 20.31 6.80
C PHE A 114 -26.32 20.42 5.53
N GLY A 115 -26.32 19.36 4.67
CA GLY A 115 -25.40 19.11 3.51
C GLY A 115 -26.02 19.26 2.09
N PRO A 116 -25.52 18.63 0.98
CA PRO A 116 -24.23 17.92 0.72
C PRO A 116 -23.49 18.29 -0.62
N ARG A 117 -22.25 17.75 -0.78
CA ARG A 117 -21.59 17.13 -1.98
C ARG A 117 -20.15 17.59 -2.27
N GLY A 118 -19.30 16.64 -2.67
CA GLY A 118 -17.95 16.83 -3.24
C GLY A 118 -17.65 15.79 -4.34
N ARG A 119 -16.74 16.11 -5.26
CA ARG A 119 -16.29 15.31 -6.42
C ARG A 119 -14.82 14.89 -6.26
N MET A 120 -14.41 13.88 -7.02
CA MET A 120 -13.04 13.33 -7.09
C MET A 120 -12.53 13.41 -8.54
N VAL A 121 -11.20 13.44 -8.72
CA VAL A 121 -10.48 13.50 -10.01
C VAL A 121 -9.61 12.23 -10.13
N SER A 122 -9.32 11.79 -11.37
CA SER A 122 -8.57 10.57 -11.75
C SER A 122 -7.31 10.94 -12.54
N LEU A 123 -6.34 10.04 -12.58
CA LEU A 123 -5.09 10.15 -13.34
C LEU A 123 -4.98 9.19 -14.53
N SER A 124 -3.97 9.43 -15.37
CA SER A 124 -3.74 8.84 -16.70
C SER A 124 -2.51 7.93 -16.71
N GLY A 125 -2.71 6.64 -17.02
CA GLY A 125 -1.63 5.68 -17.24
C GLY A 125 -1.05 5.73 -18.66
N ILE A 126 0.20 5.29 -18.80
CA ILE A 126 0.81 4.96 -20.10
C ILE A 126 0.45 3.52 -20.42
N LEU A 127 -0.09 3.30 -21.62
CA LEU A 127 -0.57 2.01 -22.11
C LEU A 127 0.45 1.43 -23.10
N GLU A 128 1.02 0.26 -22.83
CA GLU A 128 1.75 -0.44 -23.89
C GLU A 128 0.78 -1.03 -24.90
N MET A 129 1.18 -0.94 -26.17
CA MET A 129 0.32 -1.21 -27.30
C MET A 129 0.90 -2.32 -28.19
N LYS A 130 0.03 -3.19 -28.66
CA LYS A 130 0.29 -4.23 -29.64
C LYS A 130 -0.30 -3.86 -31.00
N ALA A 131 0.45 -4.13 -32.07
CA ALA A 131 -0.06 -4.00 -33.43
C ALA A 131 -1.05 -5.14 -33.76
N THR A 132 -2.13 -4.80 -34.48
CA THR A 132 -3.16 -5.75 -34.92
C THR A 132 -3.63 -5.42 -36.33
N SER A 133 -4.24 -6.39 -37.02
CA SER A 133 -4.94 -6.16 -38.29
C SER A 133 -6.28 -5.43 -38.11
N TYR A 134 -6.78 -5.27 -36.89
CA TYR A 134 -8.07 -4.63 -36.63
C TYR A 134 -8.02 -3.13 -36.91
N THR A 135 -8.95 -2.67 -37.75
CA THR A 135 -9.18 -1.25 -38.01
C THR A 135 -10.44 -0.75 -37.29
N GLN A 136 -11.36 -1.65 -36.91
CA GLN A 136 -12.61 -1.33 -36.23
C GLN A 136 -12.98 -2.42 -35.20
N VAL A 137 -13.61 -2.03 -34.09
CA VAL A 137 -13.94 -2.92 -32.95
C VAL A 137 -14.80 -4.12 -33.38
N GLN A 138 -15.69 -3.96 -34.36
CA GLN A 138 -16.59 -5.03 -34.83
C GLN A 138 -15.85 -6.22 -35.48
N GLN A 139 -14.58 -6.03 -35.84
CA GLN A 139 -13.71 -7.08 -36.39
C GLN A 139 -13.17 -8.02 -35.31
N ILE A 140 -13.21 -7.61 -34.04
CA ILE A 140 -12.79 -8.41 -32.89
C ILE A 140 -13.87 -9.47 -32.63
N LYS A 141 -13.55 -10.74 -32.88
CA LYS A 141 -14.48 -11.89 -32.72
C LYS A 141 -14.15 -12.80 -31.55
N SER A 142 -12.96 -12.64 -30.98
CA SER A 142 -12.44 -13.36 -29.82
C SER A 142 -11.74 -12.36 -28.90
N ASP A 143 -11.30 -12.80 -27.73
CA ASP A 143 -10.51 -11.96 -26.85
C ASP A 143 -9.26 -11.45 -27.59
N ALA A 144 -9.07 -10.13 -27.57
CA ALA A 144 -7.90 -9.45 -28.13
C ALA A 144 -6.85 -9.14 -27.05
N HIS A 145 -7.12 -9.55 -25.80
CA HIS A 145 -6.28 -9.34 -24.62
C HIS A 145 -5.98 -7.86 -24.36
N GLY A 146 -6.90 -7.00 -24.81
CA GLY A 146 -6.78 -5.56 -24.72
C GLY A 146 -7.92 -4.81 -25.38
N THR A 147 -7.82 -3.49 -25.39
CA THR A 147 -8.79 -2.58 -26.03
C THR A 147 -8.19 -2.00 -27.30
N LEU A 148 -8.94 -1.99 -28.41
CA LEU A 148 -8.54 -1.27 -29.62
C LEU A 148 -8.57 0.24 -29.35
N VAL A 149 -7.40 0.88 -29.29
CA VAL A 149 -7.25 2.30 -28.95
C VAL A 149 -7.01 3.19 -30.18
N ALA A 150 -6.51 2.60 -31.26
CA ALA A 150 -6.40 3.24 -32.56
C ALA A 150 -6.49 2.18 -33.67
N GLU A 151 -6.58 2.63 -34.93
CA GLU A 151 -6.44 1.74 -36.08
C GLU A 151 -5.15 0.90 -35.92
N ASN A 152 -5.28 -0.40 -36.12
CA ASN A 152 -4.19 -1.38 -36.00
C ASN A 152 -3.52 -1.44 -34.62
N THR A 153 -4.13 -0.89 -33.56
CA THR A 153 -3.44 -0.70 -32.27
C THR A 153 -4.31 -1.09 -31.09
N VAL A 154 -3.93 -2.15 -30.38
CA VAL A 154 -4.58 -2.61 -29.15
C VAL A 154 -3.71 -2.25 -27.95
N GLY A 155 -4.30 -1.57 -26.96
CA GLY A 155 -3.68 -1.44 -25.65
C GLY A 155 -3.90 -2.69 -24.83
N VAL A 156 -2.82 -3.37 -24.45
CA VAL A 156 -2.87 -4.67 -23.79
C VAL A 156 -3.30 -4.50 -22.33
N TYR A 157 -4.19 -5.38 -21.85
CA TYR A 157 -4.56 -5.39 -20.43
C TYR A 157 -3.35 -5.72 -19.58
N HIS A 158 -3.19 -4.98 -18.48
CA HIS A 158 -2.11 -5.16 -17.53
C HIS A 158 -2.50 -4.54 -16.19
N ASP A 159 -1.82 -4.97 -15.13
CA ASP A 159 -2.05 -4.49 -13.77
C ASP A 159 -0.81 -3.72 -13.26
N HIS A 160 -1.00 -2.87 -12.25
CA HIS A 160 0.09 -2.22 -11.52
C HIS A 160 -0.01 -2.54 -10.02
N PHE A 161 0.96 -3.30 -9.49
CA PHE A 161 1.06 -3.58 -8.06
C PHE A 161 2.22 -2.82 -7.44
N ILE A 162 1.93 -1.86 -6.56
CA ILE A 162 2.96 -1.11 -5.82
C ILE A 162 3.04 -1.66 -4.41
N THR A 163 4.24 -2.06 -4.00
CA THR A 163 4.50 -2.70 -2.70
C THR A 163 5.31 -1.79 -1.80
N TYR A 164 4.72 -1.38 -0.68
CA TYR A 164 5.35 -0.54 0.32
C TYR A 164 5.92 -1.36 1.46
N HIS A 165 7.21 -1.16 1.78
CA HIS A 165 7.81 -1.67 3.02
C HIS A 165 7.73 -0.57 4.07
N LEU A 166 6.97 -0.80 5.14
CA LEU A 166 6.74 0.16 6.20
C LEU A 166 7.25 -0.42 7.51
N ASP A 167 8.33 0.13 8.04
CA ASP A 167 8.90 -0.24 9.33
C ASP A 167 8.32 0.67 10.40
N LEU A 168 7.23 0.22 11.05
CA LEU A 168 6.43 1.05 11.95
C LEU A 168 6.96 0.99 13.36
N ASP A 169 7.00 2.16 13.99
CA ASP A 169 7.68 2.36 15.27
C ASP A 169 6.80 3.22 16.19
N VAL A 170 5.50 2.88 16.25
CA VAL A 170 4.44 3.66 16.91
C VAL A 170 4.74 3.83 18.40
N ASP A 171 5.24 5.01 18.76
CA ASP A 171 5.67 5.39 20.11
C ASP A 171 6.60 4.36 20.81
N GLY A 172 7.35 3.57 20.01
CA GLY A 172 8.16 2.43 20.46
C GLY A 172 8.16 1.31 19.43
N THR A 173 9.07 0.35 19.57
CA THR A 173 9.21 -0.80 18.64
C THR A 173 8.19 -1.88 18.93
N ASP A 174 7.74 -2.01 20.18
CA ASP A 174 6.81 -3.06 20.58
C ASP A 174 5.40 -2.72 20.09
N ASN A 175 5.08 -3.16 18.89
CA ASN A 175 3.83 -2.88 18.19
C ASN A 175 3.07 -4.18 17.91
N SER A 176 1.77 -4.04 17.67
CA SER A 176 0.85 -5.14 17.39
C SER A 176 -0.05 -4.77 16.24
N PHE A 177 -0.37 -5.75 15.39
CA PHE A 177 -1.41 -5.61 14.37
C PHE A 177 -2.76 -6.02 14.94
N VAL A 178 -3.75 -5.14 14.79
CA VAL A 178 -5.11 -5.35 15.27
C VAL A 178 -6.09 -5.18 14.12
N LYS A 179 -6.97 -6.17 13.95
CA LYS A 179 -8.06 -6.15 12.98
C LYS A 179 -9.37 -5.99 13.73
N ASN A 180 -10.04 -4.86 13.51
CA ASN A 180 -11.31 -4.54 14.12
C ASN A 180 -12.42 -4.71 13.07
N THR A 181 -13.07 -5.87 13.09
CA THR A 181 -14.11 -6.23 12.12
C THR A 181 -15.47 -5.71 12.59
N MET A 182 -16.21 -5.04 11.71
CA MET A 182 -17.58 -4.62 11.98
C MET A 182 -18.53 -5.82 11.83
N VAL A 183 -19.19 -6.22 12.91
CA VAL A 183 -20.06 -7.40 12.96
C VAL A 183 -21.51 -6.99 13.26
N PRO A 184 -22.50 -7.44 12.46
CA PRO A 184 -23.90 -7.16 12.74
C PRO A 184 -24.40 -7.98 13.94
N GLU A 185 -25.07 -7.32 14.86
CA GLU A 185 -25.74 -7.93 16.00
C GLU A 185 -27.25 -7.83 15.84
N ARG A 186 -27.95 -8.92 16.17
CA ARG A 186 -29.41 -9.00 16.04
C ARG A 186 -30.06 -9.09 17.40
N ASN A 187 -30.98 -8.16 17.67
CA ASN A 187 -31.82 -8.22 18.85
C ASN A 187 -32.96 -9.21 18.58
N THR A 188 -33.07 -10.23 19.44
CA THR A 188 -34.16 -11.21 19.40
C THR A 188 -35.16 -10.95 20.52
N GLY A 189 -36.45 -10.98 20.19
CA GLY A 189 -37.53 -10.74 21.15
C GLY A 189 -38.45 -9.60 20.71
N ASP A 190 -39.58 -9.46 21.40
CA ASP A 190 -40.56 -8.39 21.16
C ASP A 190 -40.57 -7.45 22.37
N PRO A 191 -40.24 -6.16 22.21
CA PRO A 191 -40.33 -5.18 23.28
C PRO A 191 -41.74 -5.05 23.85
N ALA A 192 -42.78 -5.28 23.05
CA ALA A 192 -44.16 -5.24 23.51
C ALA A 192 -44.50 -6.37 24.49
N THR A 193 -43.72 -7.45 24.49
CA THR A 193 -43.86 -8.58 25.44
C THR A 193 -42.77 -8.58 26.51
N GLY A 194 -41.93 -7.54 26.58
CA GLY A 194 -40.76 -7.49 27.45
C GLY A 194 -39.64 -8.46 27.04
N GLY A 195 -39.71 -9.04 25.84
CA GLY A 195 -38.72 -9.99 25.34
C GLY A 195 -37.47 -9.33 24.74
N ALA A 196 -37.45 -8.00 24.60
CA ALA A 196 -36.29 -7.24 24.14
C ALA A 196 -36.30 -5.80 24.70
N ASP A 197 -35.12 -5.26 25.00
CA ASP A 197 -34.96 -3.92 25.59
C ASP A 197 -35.16 -2.77 24.59
N THR A 198 -35.18 -3.05 23.28
CA THR A 198 -35.21 -2.01 22.25
C THR A 198 -36.06 -2.43 21.04
N PRO A 199 -36.82 -1.50 20.44
CA PRO A 199 -37.52 -1.75 19.16
C PRO A 199 -36.58 -1.90 17.96
N ARG A 200 -35.30 -1.57 18.11
CA ARG A 200 -34.28 -1.78 17.07
C ARG A 200 -34.02 -3.28 16.90
N ARG A 201 -34.21 -3.79 15.69
CA ARG A 201 -33.97 -5.21 15.34
C ARG A 201 -32.49 -5.57 15.20
N SER A 202 -31.63 -4.59 14.95
CA SER A 202 -30.19 -4.80 14.80
C SER A 202 -29.37 -3.53 15.04
N TYR A 203 -28.08 -3.76 15.25
CA TYR A 203 -27.00 -2.79 15.28
C TYR A 203 -25.73 -3.49 14.78
N TRP A 204 -24.59 -2.81 14.75
CA TRP A 204 -23.30 -3.44 14.54
C TRP A 204 -22.39 -3.10 15.71
N THR A 205 -21.47 -4.00 16.00
CA THR A 205 -20.41 -3.83 16.99
C THR A 205 -19.06 -4.16 16.37
N VAL A 206 -17.98 -3.99 17.13
CA VAL A 206 -16.62 -4.30 16.67
C VAL A 206 -16.14 -5.58 17.33
N SER A 207 -15.77 -6.56 16.52
CA SER A 207 -14.96 -7.71 16.94
C SER A 207 -13.49 -7.36 16.79
N ARG A 208 -12.78 -7.26 17.92
CA ARG A 208 -11.36 -6.90 17.98
C ARG A 208 -10.49 -8.16 18.01
N GLU A 209 -9.64 -8.31 17.00
CA GLU A 209 -8.70 -9.43 16.88
C GLU A 209 -7.26 -8.90 16.88
N VAL A 210 -6.40 -9.41 17.77
CA VAL A 210 -4.95 -9.13 17.74
C VAL A 210 -4.28 -10.27 17.01
N ALA A 211 -3.51 -9.96 15.97
CA ALA A 211 -2.73 -10.98 15.28
C ALA A 211 -1.53 -11.40 16.15
N GLU A 212 -1.43 -12.70 16.44
CA GLU A 212 -0.35 -13.26 17.24
C GLU A 212 0.84 -13.65 16.36
N THR A 213 0.56 -14.10 15.13
CA THR A 213 1.51 -14.62 14.15
C THR A 213 1.33 -14.06 12.75
N GLU A 214 2.33 -14.21 11.88
CA GLU A 214 2.28 -13.76 10.47
C GLU A 214 1.07 -14.33 9.71
N ALA A 215 0.62 -15.55 10.01
CA ALA A 215 -0.52 -16.18 9.34
C ALA A 215 -1.89 -15.60 9.73
N ASP A 216 -1.99 -14.90 10.88
CA ASP A 216 -3.23 -14.29 11.37
C ASP A 216 -3.58 -12.99 10.61
N VAL A 217 -2.61 -12.45 9.87
CA VAL A 217 -2.72 -11.22 9.08
C VAL A 217 -3.44 -11.54 7.76
N GLN A 218 -4.72 -11.88 7.86
CA GLN A 218 -5.57 -12.15 6.70
C GLN A 218 -6.64 -11.07 6.59
N VAL A 219 -6.60 -10.36 5.46
CA VAL A 219 -7.62 -9.40 5.06
C VAL A 219 -8.43 -10.05 3.95
N ASN A 220 -9.69 -10.38 4.25
CA ASN A 220 -10.63 -10.80 3.22
C ASN A 220 -11.27 -9.55 2.63
N VAL A 221 -10.88 -9.18 1.40
CA VAL A 221 -11.45 -8.02 0.69
C VAL A 221 -12.95 -8.16 0.38
N ASN A 222 -13.46 -9.39 0.33
CA ASN A 222 -14.89 -9.68 0.19
C ASN A 222 -15.57 -9.90 1.55
N GLY A 223 -14.82 -9.73 2.66
CA GLY A 223 -15.31 -9.88 4.02
C GLY A 223 -16.02 -8.63 4.54
N PRO A 224 -16.51 -8.66 5.79
CA PRO A 224 -17.06 -7.49 6.44
C PRO A 224 -16.02 -6.35 6.52
N PRO A 225 -16.45 -5.08 6.52
CA PRO A 225 -15.55 -3.95 6.72
C PRO A 225 -14.72 -4.12 7.98
N ALA A 226 -13.41 -3.88 7.87
CA ALA A 226 -12.49 -3.98 8.99
C ALA A 226 -11.54 -2.78 9.04
N ASP A 227 -11.27 -2.32 10.25
CA ASP A 227 -10.20 -1.36 10.51
C ASP A 227 -8.90 -2.13 10.75
N LEU A 228 -7.87 -1.80 9.97
CA LEU A 228 -6.53 -2.39 10.08
C LEU A 228 -5.65 -1.43 10.88
N LEU A 229 -5.23 -1.82 12.07
CA LEU A 229 -4.59 -0.95 13.05
C LEU A 229 -3.20 -1.46 13.43
N PHE A 230 -2.27 -0.54 13.59
CA PHE A 230 -0.96 -0.76 14.18
C PHE A 230 -0.89 -0.01 15.50
N VAL A 231 -0.82 -0.75 16.60
CA VAL A 231 -0.98 -0.21 17.95
C VAL A 231 0.22 -0.51 18.82
N ASN A 232 0.47 0.34 19.80
CA ASN A 232 1.40 0.06 20.89
C ASN A 232 0.60 -0.22 22.17
N SER A 233 0.58 -1.48 22.59
CA SER A 233 -0.21 -1.95 23.73
C SER A 233 0.25 -1.35 25.07
N SER A 234 1.54 -1.02 25.17
CA SER A 234 2.19 -0.44 26.37
C SER A 234 1.93 1.06 26.55
N LYS A 235 1.37 1.73 25.54
CA LYS A 235 1.13 3.17 25.53
C LYS A 235 -0.36 3.45 25.39
N LYS A 236 -0.91 4.18 26.34
CA LYS A 236 -2.34 4.53 26.36
C LYS A 236 -2.57 6.03 26.21
N THR A 237 -3.70 6.40 25.62
CA THR A 237 -4.24 7.75 25.67
C THR A 237 -4.73 8.08 27.08
N MET A 238 -5.04 9.35 27.35
CA MET A 238 -5.56 9.80 28.65
C MET A 238 -6.84 9.06 29.09
N VAL A 239 -7.66 8.60 28.14
CA VAL A 239 -8.90 7.87 28.39
C VAL A 239 -8.73 6.35 28.39
N GLY A 240 -7.50 5.84 28.23
CA GLY A 240 -7.17 4.41 28.37
C GLY A 240 -7.05 3.60 27.08
N ASN A 241 -7.15 4.24 25.90
CA ASN A 241 -7.07 3.54 24.62
C ASN A 241 -5.64 3.32 24.17
N GLU A 242 -5.38 2.26 23.41
CA GLU A 242 -4.06 2.06 22.79
C GLU A 242 -3.76 3.17 21.80
N VAL A 243 -2.52 3.67 21.82
CA VAL A 243 -2.05 4.58 20.79
C VAL A 243 -1.80 3.79 19.51
N GLY A 244 -2.23 4.32 18.38
CA GLY A 244 -2.13 3.59 17.13
C GLY A 244 -2.31 4.46 15.90
N TYR A 245 -2.00 3.84 14.78
CA TYR A 245 -2.29 4.34 13.45
C TYR A 245 -3.14 3.33 12.71
N ARG A 246 -4.08 3.83 11.92
CA ARG A 246 -4.93 3.02 11.05
C ARG A 246 -4.42 3.06 9.63
N LEU A 247 -4.32 1.89 9.02
CA LEU A 247 -4.14 1.73 7.59
C LEU A 247 -5.49 1.95 6.88
N VAL A 248 -5.54 2.99 6.05
CA VAL A 248 -6.67 3.38 5.22
C VAL A 248 -6.23 3.20 3.76
N PRO A 249 -6.51 2.05 3.13
CA PRO A 249 -6.19 1.89 1.73
C PRO A 249 -7.00 2.88 0.89
N ALA A 250 -6.33 3.55 -0.03
CA ALA A 250 -6.98 4.37 -1.05
C ALA A 250 -7.22 3.53 -2.30
N GLY A 251 -8.42 3.61 -2.88
CA GLY A 251 -8.73 2.95 -4.16
C GLY A 251 -9.07 1.46 -4.08
N ALA A 252 -9.11 0.83 -5.27
CA ALA A 252 -9.46 -0.57 -5.44
C ALA A 252 -8.25 -1.45 -5.09
N THR A 253 -8.17 -1.92 -3.85
CA THR A 253 -7.14 -2.90 -3.46
C THR A 253 -7.37 -4.24 -4.14
N GLY A 254 -6.79 -4.45 -5.33
CA GLY A 254 -6.83 -5.70 -6.06
C GLY A 254 -5.81 -6.72 -5.51
N SER A 255 -6.20 -7.99 -5.46
CA SER A 255 -5.25 -9.11 -5.44
C SER A 255 -4.99 -9.53 -6.88
N SER A 256 -3.77 -10.00 -7.19
CA SER A 256 -3.46 -10.51 -8.53
C SER A 256 -4.40 -11.62 -8.98
N LEU A 257 -4.88 -11.49 -10.23
CA LEU A 257 -5.79 -12.42 -10.89
C LEU A 257 -5.08 -13.60 -11.57
N LEU A 258 -3.75 -13.55 -11.71
CA LEU A 258 -2.96 -14.65 -12.29
C LEU A 258 -3.13 -15.94 -11.51
N ALA A 259 -2.99 -17.10 -12.15
CA ALA A 259 -3.05 -18.39 -11.45
C ALA A 259 -1.88 -18.54 -10.45
N ASP A 260 -2.10 -19.20 -9.31
CA ASP A 260 -1.09 -19.32 -8.25
C ASP A 260 0.16 -20.10 -8.69
N ASP A 261 0.03 -20.99 -9.67
CA ASP A 261 1.11 -21.80 -10.25
C ASP A 261 1.79 -21.13 -11.46
N ASP A 262 1.29 -19.99 -11.93
CA ASP A 262 1.89 -19.24 -13.03
C ASP A 262 3.25 -18.63 -12.64
N TYR A 263 4.22 -18.67 -13.54
CA TYR A 263 5.60 -18.24 -13.26
C TYR A 263 5.71 -16.80 -12.74
N PRO A 264 5.14 -15.77 -13.40
CA PRO A 264 5.09 -14.41 -12.86
C PRO A 264 4.42 -14.35 -11.48
N GLN A 265 3.35 -15.11 -11.26
CA GLN A 265 2.67 -15.11 -9.96
C GLN A 265 3.52 -15.74 -8.85
N ARG A 266 4.32 -16.77 -9.16
CA ARG A 266 5.26 -17.36 -8.21
C ARG A 266 6.34 -16.35 -7.80
N ARG A 267 6.88 -15.59 -8.76
CA ARG A 267 7.85 -14.50 -8.53
C ARG A 267 7.28 -13.34 -7.73
N ALA A 268 5.99 -13.04 -7.93
CA ALA A 268 5.27 -11.96 -7.26
C ALA A 268 4.23 -12.48 -6.27
N SER A 269 4.48 -13.59 -5.58
CA SER A 269 3.50 -14.28 -4.71
C SER A 269 2.89 -13.40 -3.61
N TYR A 270 3.58 -12.32 -3.24
CA TYR A 270 3.09 -11.34 -2.27
C TYR A 270 1.86 -10.55 -2.76
N THR A 271 1.62 -10.43 -4.07
CA THR A 271 0.48 -9.67 -4.63
C THR A 271 -0.86 -10.36 -4.47
N LYS A 272 -0.87 -11.59 -3.93
CA LYS A 272 -2.11 -12.31 -3.61
C LYS A 272 -2.83 -11.77 -2.39
N ARG A 273 -2.15 -11.01 -1.54
CA ARG A 273 -2.71 -10.39 -0.33
C ARG A 273 -2.35 -8.91 -0.29
N GLN A 274 -3.25 -8.11 0.26
CA GLN A 274 -3.12 -6.66 0.34
C GLN A 274 -2.17 -6.23 1.45
N VAL A 275 -2.11 -7.01 2.54
CA VAL A 275 -1.33 -6.69 3.73
C VAL A 275 -0.63 -7.94 4.23
N TRP A 276 0.64 -7.77 4.54
CA TRP A 276 1.47 -8.71 5.27
C TRP A 276 2.06 -7.99 6.47
N VAL A 277 2.26 -8.68 7.58
CA VAL A 277 3.01 -8.16 8.72
C VAL A 277 4.02 -9.22 9.12
N THR A 278 5.28 -8.82 9.17
CA THR A 278 6.41 -9.70 9.51
C THR A 278 7.18 -9.10 10.69
N PRO A 279 7.80 -9.90 11.57
CA PRO A 279 8.75 -9.35 12.54
C PRO A 279 9.93 -8.72 11.80
N TYR A 280 10.45 -7.62 12.35
CA TYR A 280 11.60 -6.94 11.76
C TYR A 280 12.78 -7.90 11.56
N ASN A 281 13.33 -7.86 10.36
CA ASN A 281 14.61 -8.46 10.04
C ASN A 281 15.38 -7.53 9.09
N ARG A 282 16.60 -7.17 9.48
CA ARG A 282 17.44 -6.25 8.71
C ARG A 282 17.66 -6.68 7.25
N SER A 283 17.67 -7.98 6.95
CA SER A 283 17.84 -8.51 5.59
C SER A 283 16.55 -8.56 4.77
N GLU A 284 15.38 -8.50 5.40
CA GLU A 284 14.07 -8.66 4.75
C GLU A 284 13.57 -7.29 4.25
N LYS A 285 14.08 -6.84 3.11
CA LYS A 285 13.79 -5.49 2.57
C LYS A 285 12.97 -5.49 1.28
N TRP A 286 13.17 -6.50 0.45
CA TRP A 286 12.71 -6.56 -0.93
C TRP A 286 11.64 -7.63 -1.07
N ALA A 287 10.41 -7.26 -1.45
CA ALA A 287 9.29 -8.19 -1.49
C ALA A 287 9.51 -9.39 -2.44
N THR A 288 10.24 -9.17 -3.54
CA THR A 288 10.65 -10.19 -4.53
C THR A 288 11.93 -10.93 -4.17
N GLY A 289 12.60 -10.55 -3.08
CA GLY A 289 13.95 -11.01 -2.77
C GLY A 289 15.05 -10.12 -3.34
N LEU A 290 16.29 -10.50 -3.06
CA LEU A 290 17.46 -9.68 -3.38
C LEU A 290 17.71 -9.59 -4.90
N TYR A 291 17.53 -10.69 -5.61
CA TYR A 291 17.70 -10.80 -7.07
C TYR A 291 16.35 -11.15 -7.70
N ALA A 292 15.75 -10.19 -8.41
CA ALA A 292 14.43 -10.37 -9.04
C ALA A 292 14.54 -10.92 -10.47
N GLU A 293 15.52 -10.43 -11.23
CA GLU A 293 15.83 -10.83 -12.60
C GLU A 293 16.04 -12.35 -12.65
N GLN A 294 15.31 -13.03 -13.53
CA GLN A 294 15.32 -14.50 -13.68
C GLN A 294 15.05 -15.30 -12.39
N GLY A 295 14.52 -14.66 -11.34
CA GLY A 295 14.12 -15.34 -10.11
C GLY A 295 13.01 -16.36 -10.40
N THR A 296 13.03 -17.50 -9.70
CA THR A 296 12.05 -18.59 -9.90
C THR A 296 10.82 -18.48 -9.00
N GLY A 297 10.82 -17.50 -8.08
CA GLY A 297 9.80 -17.40 -7.03
C GLY A 297 9.88 -18.52 -5.99
N GLU A 298 10.97 -19.28 -5.94
CA GLU A 298 11.24 -20.29 -4.91
C GLU A 298 12.23 -19.79 -3.84
N ASP A 299 12.73 -18.56 -3.98
CA ASP A 299 13.73 -18.03 -3.08
C ASP A 299 13.14 -17.81 -1.68
N SER A 300 13.83 -18.35 -0.66
CA SER A 300 13.56 -18.11 0.76
C SER A 300 13.63 -16.62 1.17
N LEU A 301 14.17 -15.78 0.28
CA LEU A 301 14.39 -14.35 0.46
C LEU A 301 13.23 -13.47 -0.04
N GLN A 302 12.13 -14.00 -0.55
CA GLN A 302 10.95 -13.20 -0.92
C GLN A 302 9.88 -13.18 0.20
N LEU A 303 9.01 -12.18 0.21
CA LEU A 303 7.98 -12.00 1.24
C LEU A 303 7.04 -13.22 1.39
N GLY A 304 6.67 -13.83 0.26
CA GLY A 304 5.86 -15.05 0.25
C GLY A 304 6.53 -16.25 0.91
N ALA A 305 7.86 -16.26 1.04
CA ALA A 305 8.61 -17.28 1.79
C ALA A 305 8.83 -16.87 3.26
N TRP A 306 9.01 -15.58 3.54
CA TRP A 306 9.16 -15.07 4.91
C TRP A 306 7.92 -15.36 5.75
N SER A 307 6.73 -15.07 5.21
CA SER A 307 5.45 -15.23 5.91
C SER A 307 5.10 -16.69 6.21
N LYS A 308 5.60 -17.65 5.41
CA LYS A 308 5.44 -19.09 5.67
C LYS A 308 6.16 -19.57 6.93
N ARG A 309 7.08 -18.77 7.49
CA ARG A 309 7.78 -19.09 8.75
C ARG A 309 6.88 -18.94 9.97
N ASN A 310 5.74 -18.26 9.81
CA ASN A 310 4.70 -18.06 10.81
C ASN A 310 5.22 -17.59 12.19
N ARG A 311 6.10 -16.59 12.17
CA ARG A 311 6.74 -16.05 13.35
C ARG A 311 5.73 -15.26 14.19
N GLY A 312 5.97 -15.16 15.49
CA GLY A 312 5.17 -14.32 16.38
C GLY A 312 5.41 -12.82 16.13
N ILE A 313 4.34 -12.04 15.99
CA ILE A 313 4.34 -10.61 15.64
C ILE A 313 3.73 -9.70 16.70
N LYS A 314 3.05 -10.24 17.72
CA LYS A 314 2.46 -9.42 18.78
C LYS A 314 3.51 -8.82 19.70
N ASP A 315 3.31 -7.53 20.01
CA ASP A 315 4.13 -6.72 20.92
C ASP A 315 5.62 -6.81 20.59
N ARG A 316 5.93 -6.64 19.30
CA ARG A 316 7.28 -6.75 18.73
C ARG A 316 7.52 -5.68 17.68
N ASP A 317 8.79 -5.54 17.32
CA ASP A 317 9.21 -4.79 16.14
C ASP A 317 8.66 -5.48 14.88
N ILE A 318 7.76 -4.79 14.18
CA ILE A 318 7.00 -5.34 13.05
C ILE A 318 7.08 -4.43 11.82
N VAL A 319 7.17 -5.09 10.68
CA VAL A 319 7.21 -4.46 9.37
C VAL A 319 5.98 -4.86 8.59
N PRO A 320 5.00 -3.95 8.45
CA PRO A 320 3.96 -4.08 7.45
C PRO A 320 4.49 -3.96 6.03
N VAL A 321 4.05 -4.89 5.18
CA VAL A 321 4.18 -4.77 3.73
C VAL A 321 2.79 -4.66 3.14
N VAL A 322 2.53 -3.54 2.47
CA VAL A 322 1.20 -3.17 1.98
C VAL A 322 1.23 -3.02 0.46
N HIS A 323 0.21 -3.55 -0.20
CA HIS A 323 0.06 -3.51 -1.65
C HIS A 323 -1.14 -2.65 -2.05
N GLY A 324 -0.91 -1.71 -2.97
CA GLY A 324 -1.97 -1.07 -3.75
C GLY A 324 -2.12 -1.79 -5.08
N GLY A 325 -3.36 -2.07 -5.49
CA GLY A 325 -3.69 -2.52 -6.85
C GLY A 325 -4.38 -1.39 -7.60
N ASP A 326 -4.18 -1.35 -8.93
CA ASP A 326 -4.81 -0.46 -9.92
C ASP A 326 -5.44 0.82 -9.36
N GLY A 327 -4.55 1.75 -9.05
CA GLY A 327 -4.86 3.05 -8.49
C GLY A 327 -3.55 3.66 -8.04
N GLU A 328 -3.27 4.85 -8.54
CA GLU A 328 -2.14 5.64 -8.10
C GLU A 328 -2.13 5.77 -6.58
N ILE A 329 -1.02 5.37 -5.97
CA ILE A 329 -0.69 5.74 -4.60
C ILE A 329 0.51 6.65 -4.73
N ASP A 330 0.26 7.96 -4.70
CA ASP A 330 1.33 8.93 -4.49
C ASP A 330 1.84 8.84 -3.05
N PHE A 331 3.11 9.16 -2.81
CA PHE A 331 3.64 9.17 -1.44
C PHE A 331 2.93 10.20 -0.54
N GLU A 332 2.33 11.26 -1.09
CA GLU A 332 1.44 12.15 -0.33
C GLU A 332 0.25 11.40 0.29
N GLU A 333 -0.14 10.28 -0.32
CA GLU A 333 -1.15 9.39 0.20
C GLU A 333 -0.63 8.52 1.35
N PHE A 334 0.68 8.34 1.57
CA PHE A 334 1.21 7.65 2.76
C PHE A 334 0.79 8.34 4.09
N ILE A 335 0.82 9.68 4.13
CA ILE A 335 0.30 10.47 5.26
C ILE A 335 -1.23 10.32 5.38
N ARG A 336 -1.91 10.04 4.27
CA ARG A 336 -3.36 9.80 4.22
C ARG A 336 -3.74 8.37 4.60
N ILE A 337 -2.87 7.41 4.27
CA ILE A 337 -2.96 5.97 4.49
C ILE A 337 -2.80 5.65 5.97
N MET A 338 -1.94 6.37 6.69
CA MET A 338 -1.74 6.18 8.14
C MET A 338 -2.30 7.35 8.92
N ARG A 339 -3.56 7.25 9.37
CA ARG A 339 -4.17 8.25 10.25
C ARG A 339 -3.97 7.90 11.71
N ARG A 340 -3.55 8.89 12.52
CA ARG A 340 -3.57 8.78 13.99
C ARG A 340 -5.02 8.50 14.42
N THR A 341 -5.21 7.47 15.23
CA THR A 341 -6.53 7.13 15.76
C THR A 341 -6.57 7.33 17.28
N ASN A 342 -7.68 7.88 17.76
CA ASN A 342 -8.04 7.95 19.17
C ASN A 342 -9.40 7.23 19.32
N TYR A 343 -9.45 5.90 19.20
CA TYR A 343 -10.70 5.16 19.44
C TYR A 343 -10.81 4.80 20.90
N GLY A 344 -11.82 5.36 21.58
CA GLY A 344 -12.46 4.72 22.73
C GLY A 344 -13.63 3.91 22.22
N TYR A 345 -13.63 2.62 22.54
CA TYR A 345 -14.82 1.79 22.41
C TYR A 345 -15.67 1.93 23.67
#